data_AF-A0A914T1X8-F1
#
_entry.id   AF-A0A914T1X8-F1
#
_cell.length_a   1.000
_cell.length_b   1.000
_cell.length_c   1.000
_cell.angle_alpha   90.00
_cell.angle_beta   90.00
_cell.angle_gamma   90.00
#
_symmetry.space_group_name_H-M   'P 1'
#
loop_
_entity.id
_entity.type
_entity.pdbx_description
1 polymer ?
#
loop_
_entity_poly.entity_id
_entity_poly.type
_entity_poly.pdbx_seq_one_letter_code
_entity_poly.pdbx_strand_id
1 'polypeptide(L)'
;MCYCPASIMNGKLLICLFVVSFVALSSAAGPFCSLCEKMIADEIKKHPEGFSKMTTAQLDKDMDDECTANTSGIETTMCKNLVKQDDTKLLAALQAGKNAHDCCVEGQLC
;
A
#
# COMPACT_ATOMS: atom_id res chain seq x y z
N MET A 1 -6.27 22.16 -9.34
CA MET A 1 -5.47 23.40 -9.18
C MET A 1 -4.63 23.25 -7.93
N CYS A 2 -3.31 23.06 -8.04
CA CYS A 2 -2.33 23.35 -7.01
C CYS A 2 -0.94 23.49 -7.64
N TYR A 3 -0.14 24.32 -6.98
CA TYR A 3 0.90 25.19 -7.54
C TYR A 3 2.17 24.49 -8.04
N CYS A 4 2.78 25.10 -9.07
CA CYS A 4 4.11 24.79 -9.59
C CYS A 4 5.21 25.29 -8.61
N PRO A 5 6.32 24.57 -8.40
CA PRO A 5 7.46 25.11 -7.67
C PRO A 5 8.14 26.15 -8.55
N ALA A 6 8.07 27.43 -8.15
CA ALA A 6 9.00 28.43 -8.67
C ALA A 6 10.34 28.22 -7.94
N SER A 7 11.27 27.57 -8.64
CA SER A 7 12.68 27.58 -8.29
C SER A 7 13.22 29.02 -8.28
N ILE A 8 13.97 29.32 -7.22
CA ILE A 8 15.03 30.34 -7.10
C ILE A 8 14.55 31.79 -6.89
N MET A 9 14.79 32.34 -5.69
CA MET A 9 15.76 33.43 -5.48
C MET A 9 15.85 33.86 -4.01
N ASN A 10 17.10 33.92 -3.53
CA ASN A 10 17.64 34.87 -2.56
C ASN A 10 17.02 34.98 -1.16
N GLY A 11 17.81 34.50 -0.19
CA GLY A 11 18.12 35.31 0.97
C GLY A 11 17.08 35.32 2.08
N LYS A 12 17.01 34.24 2.85
CA LYS A 12 17.14 34.26 4.32
C LYS A 12 16.87 32.87 4.87
N LEU A 13 17.84 32.39 5.63
CA LEU A 13 17.77 31.24 6.51
C LEU A 13 16.55 31.36 7.42
N LEU A 14 15.52 30.54 7.20
CA LEU A 14 14.53 30.20 8.21
C LEU A 14 14.23 28.70 8.11
N ILE A 15 14.62 28.02 9.18
CA ILE A 15 14.40 26.62 9.50
C ILE A 15 12.89 26.32 9.42
N CYS A 16 12.49 25.38 8.56
CA CYS A 16 11.24 24.64 8.70
C CYS A 16 11.58 23.16 8.83
N LEU A 17 11.26 22.67 10.02
CA LEU A 17 11.47 21.34 10.56
C LEU A 17 10.75 20.27 9.73
N PHE A 18 11.30 19.05 9.78
CA PHE A 18 10.65 17.76 9.55
C PHE A 18 9.12 17.83 9.44
N VAL A 19 8.58 17.57 8.25
CA VAL A 19 7.30 16.87 8.11
C VAL A 19 7.40 15.97 6.89
N VAL A 20 7.30 14.67 7.16
CA VAL A 20 7.05 13.58 6.21
C VAL A 20 6.13 14.10 5.13
N SER A 21 6.60 14.08 3.89
CA SER A 21 5.80 14.32 2.70
C SER A 21 4.70 13.26 2.63
N PHE A 22 3.58 13.56 3.28
CA PHE A 22 2.28 12.96 3.03
C PHE A 22 1.94 13.35 1.60
N VAL A 23 2.28 12.47 0.67
CA VAL A 23 1.84 12.56 -0.70
C VAL A 23 0.35 12.26 -0.66
N ALA A 24 -0.45 13.32 -0.57
CA ALA A 24 -1.87 13.25 -0.87
C ALA A 24 -2.02 12.96 -2.37
N LEU A 25 -1.97 11.68 -2.74
CA LEU A 25 -2.47 11.18 -4.01
C LEU A 25 -3.83 10.53 -3.76
N SER A 26 -4.78 11.35 -3.33
CA SER A 26 -6.19 10.96 -3.29
C SER A 26 -6.73 10.96 -4.72
N SER A 27 -6.45 9.91 -5.47
CA SER A 27 -7.15 9.61 -6.72
C SER A 27 -7.82 8.26 -6.59
N ALA A 28 -9.15 8.28 -6.44
CA ALA A 28 -10.03 7.14 -6.63
C ALA A 28 -9.67 5.91 -5.77
N ALA A 29 -9.97 5.97 -4.47
CA ALA A 29 -10.07 4.76 -3.66
C ALA A 29 -10.94 3.75 -4.41
N GLY A 30 -10.31 2.74 -5.02
CA GLY A 30 -11.01 1.69 -5.73
C GLY A 30 -11.99 1.01 -4.77
N PRO A 31 -13.02 0.31 -5.27
CA PRO A 31 -13.97 -0.40 -4.41
C PRO A 31 -13.29 -1.44 -3.48
N PHE A 32 -12.01 -1.75 -3.72
CA PHE A 32 -11.20 -2.68 -2.95
C PHE A 32 -10.20 -2.00 -2.00
N CYS A 33 -10.14 -0.68 -1.93
CA CYS A 33 -9.14 0.04 -1.15
C CYS A 33 -9.28 -0.26 0.36
N SER A 34 -10.49 -0.16 0.91
CA SER A 34 -10.75 -0.49 2.33
C SER A 34 -10.55 -1.98 2.63
N LEU A 35 -10.81 -2.86 1.66
CA LEU A 35 -10.56 -4.29 1.80
C LEU A 35 -9.06 -4.58 1.82
N CYS A 36 -8.31 -3.98 0.90
CA CYS A 36 -6.86 -4.09 0.85
C CYS A 36 -6.21 -3.60 2.14
N GLU A 37 -6.58 -2.41 2.61
CA GLU A 37 -6.01 -1.86 3.85
C GLU A 37 -6.23 -2.79 5.02
N LYS A 38 -7.42 -3.40 5.11
CA LYS A 38 -7.74 -4.36 6.17
C LYS A 38 -6.87 -5.62 6.07
N MET A 39 -6.81 -6.25 4.90
CA MET A 39 -6.02 -7.47 4.68
C MET A 39 -4.53 -7.22 4.97
N ILE A 40 -3.99 -6.11 4.47
CA ILE A 40 -2.58 -5.75 4.70
C ILE A 40 -2.33 -5.43 6.18
N ALA A 41 -3.23 -4.74 6.85
CA ALA A 41 -3.09 -4.50 8.28
C ALA A 41 -3.12 -5.79 9.10
N ASP A 42 -3.91 -6.79 8.68
CA ASP A 42 -3.95 -8.09 9.33
C ASP A 42 -2.70 -8.93 9.04
N GLU A 43 -2.17 -8.90 7.81
CA GLU A 43 -0.88 -9.52 7.47
C GLU A 43 0.29 -8.90 8.24
N ILE A 44 0.34 -7.58 8.37
CA ILE A 44 1.37 -6.89 9.18
C ILE A 44 1.34 -7.37 10.64
N LYS A 45 0.16 -7.65 11.19
CA LYS A 45 0.03 -8.18 12.56
C LYS A 45 0.46 -9.64 12.66
N LYS A 46 0.24 -10.45 11.62
CA LYS A 46 0.65 -11.88 11.59
C LYS A 46 2.15 -12.05 11.43
N HIS A 47 2.83 -11.08 10.83
CA HIS A 47 4.27 -11.08 10.57
C HIS A 47 5.02 -10.04 11.42
N PRO A 48 5.12 -10.23 12.76
CA PRO A 48 5.86 -9.31 13.62
C PRO A 48 7.37 -9.25 13.30
N GLU A 49 7.92 -10.27 12.63
CA GLU A 49 9.28 -10.28 12.08
C GLU A 49 9.44 -9.46 10.79
N GLY A 50 8.34 -8.97 10.24
CA GLY A 50 8.27 -8.22 8.99
C GLY A 50 8.41 -9.10 7.73
N PHE A 51 8.39 -8.45 6.56
CA PHE A 51 8.27 -9.12 5.26
C PHE A 51 9.61 -9.36 4.55
N SER A 52 10.73 -9.04 5.21
CA SER A 52 12.08 -9.00 4.61
C SER A 52 12.54 -10.32 3.97
N LYS A 53 12.00 -11.46 4.42
CA LYS A 53 12.30 -12.80 3.88
C LYS A 53 11.12 -13.43 3.13
N MET A 54 9.99 -12.74 3.05
CA MET A 54 8.81 -13.23 2.38
C MET A 54 9.04 -13.21 0.87
N THR A 55 8.57 -14.26 0.19
CA THR A 55 8.57 -14.36 -1.27
C THR A 55 7.18 -13.99 -1.81
N THR A 56 7.09 -13.64 -3.08
CA THR A 56 5.79 -13.35 -3.71
C THR A 56 4.84 -14.54 -3.64
N ALA A 57 5.35 -15.77 -3.78
CA ALA A 57 4.53 -16.99 -3.65
C ALA A 57 3.96 -17.18 -2.23
N GLN A 58 4.71 -16.75 -1.20
CA GLN A 58 4.23 -16.80 0.18
C GLN A 58 3.18 -15.71 0.43
N LEU A 59 3.46 -14.47 -0.02
CA LEU A 59 2.52 -13.36 0.05
C LEU A 59 1.21 -13.67 -0.69
N ASP A 60 1.29 -14.23 -1.90
CA ASP A 60 0.15 -14.66 -2.69
C ASP A 60 -0.74 -15.62 -1.91
N LYS A 61 -0.12 -16.60 -1.23
CA LYS A 61 -0.85 -17.58 -0.44
C LYS A 61 -1.52 -16.94 0.77
N ASP A 62 -0.81 -16.10 1.49
CA ASP A 62 -1.31 -15.47 2.72
C ASP A 62 -2.46 -14.48 2.37
N MET A 63 -2.29 -13.72 1.29
CA MET A 63 -3.33 -12.84 0.77
C MET A 63 -4.51 -13.60 0.14
N ASP A 64 -4.29 -14.79 -0.45
CA ASP A 64 -5.38 -15.66 -0.95
C ASP A 64 -6.28 -16.15 0.19
N ASP A 65 -5.66 -16.50 1.32
CA ASP A 65 -6.34 -16.90 2.55
C ASP A 65 -7.11 -15.70 3.15
N GLU A 66 -6.51 -14.50 3.19
CA GLU A 66 -7.20 -13.27 3.61
C GLU A 66 -8.37 -12.87 2.70
N CYS A 67 -8.20 -12.97 1.38
CA CYS A 67 -9.29 -12.77 0.42
C CYS A 67 -10.43 -13.75 0.69
N THR A 68 -10.12 -15.02 0.94
CA THR A 68 -11.13 -16.06 1.22
C THR A 68 -11.84 -15.83 2.56
N ALA A 69 -11.14 -15.27 3.56
CA ALA A 69 -11.69 -14.98 4.87
C ALA A 69 -12.57 -13.71 4.91
N ASN A 70 -12.28 -12.71 4.07
CA ASN A 70 -12.92 -11.40 4.12
C ASN A 70 -13.94 -11.15 3.00
N THR A 71 -14.04 -12.04 2.01
CA THR A 71 -14.95 -11.88 0.87
C THR A 71 -15.70 -13.18 0.58
N SER A 72 -16.70 -13.13 -0.30
CA SER A 72 -17.40 -14.34 -0.76
C SER A 72 -17.79 -14.27 -2.24
N GLY A 73 -17.91 -15.44 -2.87
CA GLY A 73 -18.35 -15.55 -4.26
C GLY A 73 -17.41 -14.84 -5.25
N ILE A 74 -17.95 -13.93 -6.06
CA ILE A 74 -17.20 -13.23 -7.12
C ILE A 74 -16.14 -12.29 -6.54
N GLU A 75 -16.40 -11.70 -5.38
CA GLU A 75 -15.47 -10.78 -4.71
C GLU A 75 -14.17 -11.49 -4.34
N THR A 76 -14.23 -12.77 -3.97
CA THR A 76 -13.06 -13.60 -3.68
C THR A 76 -12.18 -13.76 -4.90
N THR A 77 -12.77 -14.07 -6.07
CA THR A 77 -11.99 -14.20 -7.30
C THR A 77 -11.38 -12.86 -7.73
N MET A 78 -12.11 -11.75 -7.57
CA MET A 78 -11.58 -10.43 -7.86
C MET A 78 -10.42 -10.05 -6.94
N CYS A 79 -10.57 -10.28 -5.64
CA CYS A 79 -9.54 -10.03 -4.64
C CYS A 79 -8.25 -10.81 -4.96
N LYS A 80 -8.37 -12.10 -5.25
CA LYS A 80 -7.23 -12.97 -5.61
C LYS A 80 -6.53 -12.53 -6.89
N ASN A 81 -7.29 -12.12 -7.91
CA ASN A 81 -6.72 -11.64 -9.16
C ASN A 81 -6.01 -10.29 -8.99
N LEU A 82 -6.57 -9.41 -8.15
CA LEU A 82 -6.00 -8.11 -7.85
C LEU A 82 -4.67 -8.23 -7.09
N VAL A 83 -4.63 -9.06 -6.05
CA VAL A 83 -3.39 -9.39 -5.33
C VAL A 83 -2.32 -9.90 -6.30
N LYS A 84 -2.68 -10.85 -7.17
CA LYS A 84 -1.75 -11.43 -8.15
C LYS A 84 -1.25 -10.47 -9.22
N GLN A 85 -2.01 -9.43 -9.58
CA GLN A 85 -1.59 -8.51 -10.63
C GLN A 85 -0.43 -7.62 -10.17
N ASP A 86 -0.36 -7.32 -8.89
CA ASP A 86 0.59 -6.37 -8.32
C ASP A 86 1.34 -6.93 -7.10
N ASP A 87 1.38 -8.26 -6.95
CA ASP A 87 2.02 -9.01 -5.86
C ASP A 87 3.47 -8.56 -5.57
N THR A 88 4.20 -8.25 -6.63
CA THR A 88 5.60 -7.86 -6.59
C THR A 88 5.77 -6.44 -6.05
N LYS A 89 4.87 -5.52 -6.44
CA LYS A 89 4.87 -4.14 -5.92
C LYS A 89 4.39 -4.11 -4.47
N LEU A 90 3.36 -4.88 -4.18
CA LEU A 90 2.81 -5.04 -2.84
C LEU A 90 3.85 -5.61 -1.87
N LEU A 91 4.56 -6.67 -2.28
CA LEU A 91 5.65 -7.24 -1.49
C LEU A 91 6.79 -6.23 -1.28
N ALA A 92 7.17 -5.48 -2.32
CA ALA A 92 8.21 -4.47 -2.19
C ALA A 92 7.82 -3.35 -1.21
N ALA A 93 6.55 -2.92 -1.20
CA ALA A 93 6.02 -1.94 -0.26
C ALA A 93 6.02 -2.48 1.18
N LEU A 94 5.59 -3.73 1.36
CA LEU A 94 5.61 -4.43 2.66
C LEU A 94 7.03 -4.62 3.19
N GLN A 95 7.97 -5.00 2.32
CA GLN A 95 9.39 -5.15 2.64
C GLN A 95 10.05 -3.80 2.97
N ALA A 96 9.57 -2.72 2.38
CA ALA A 96 9.96 -1.36 2.72
C ALA A 96 9.35 -0.87 4.05
N GLY A 97 8.51 -1.67 4.72
CA GLY A 97 7.89 -1.32 5.99
C GLY A 97 6.84 -0.21 5.88
N LYS A 98 6.20 -0.08 4.71
CA LYS A 98 5.14 0.91 4.50
C LYS A 98 3.89 0.56 5.28
N ASN A 99 3.06 1.56 5.55
CA ASN A 99 1.75 1.34 6.17
C ASN A 99 0.77 0.71 5.16
N ALA A 100 -0.35 0.19 5.66
CA ALA A 100 -1.31 -0.53 4.84
C ALA A 100 -1.86 0.28 3.66
N HIS A 101 -2.12 1.57 3.86
CA HIS A 101 -2.62 2.45 2.80
C HIS A 101 -1.59 2.61 1.67
N ASP A 102 -0.34 2.94 2.01
CA ASP A 102 0.73 3.12 1.03
C ASP A 102 1.02 1.82 0.26
N CYS A 103 0.95 0.67 0.94
CA CYS A 103 1.05 -0.64 0.29
C CYS A 103 -0.07 -0.86 -0.74
N CYS A 104 -1.31 -0.49 -0.41
CA CYS A 104 -2.45 -0.63 -1.29
C CYS A 104 -2.41 0.34 -2.47
N VAL A 105 -1.91 1.56 -2.28
CA VAL A 105 -1.68 2.54 -3.37
C VAL A 105 -0.60 2.03 -4.33
N GLU A 106 0.49 1.47 -3.82
CA GLU A 106 1.55 0.91 -4.68
C GLU A 106 1.16 -0.38 -5.38
N GLY A 107 0.30 -1.17 -4.73
CA GLY A 107 -0.37 -2.32 -5.32
C GLY A 107 -1.48 -1.96 -6.31
N GLN A 108 -1.78 -0.68 -6.55
CA GLN A 108 -2.87 -0.23 -7.42
C GLN A 108 -4.25 -0.76 -7.00
N LEU A 109 -4.41 -1.06 -5.71
CA LEU A 109 -5.64 -1.51 -5.04
C LEU A 109 -6.40 -0.33 -4.42
N CYS A 110 -5.65 0.74 -4.17
CA CYS A 110 -6.04 2.13 -4.04
C CYS A 110 -5.28 2.92 -5.14
#